data_AF-A0A2E7QMH4-F1
#
_entry.id   AF-A0A2E7QMH4-F1
#
_cell.length_a   1.000
_cell.length_b   1.000
_cell.length_c   1.000
_cell.angle_alpha   90.00
_cell.angle_beta   90.00
_cell.angle_gamma   90.00
#
_symmetry.space_group_name_H-M   'P 1'
#
loop_
_entity.id
_entity.type
_entity.pdbx_description
1 polymer ?
#
loop_
_entity_poly.entity_id
_entity_poly.type
_entity_poly.pdbx_seq_one_letter_code
_entity_poly.pdbx_strand_id
1 'polypeptide(L)'
;MLPSRCASYTGRCAAFSLVEVLIAMVVVGVILALVLPALTQAKDQSRATRCIDNSRLIGAAFTEYSDNNKGQLVPYRSKSPAPEDSVVESKKQGYTYWPDLLSEYAGSHEIWHCPECQHGGDHGFGIGYNQLTDNESMKDPVRNLDDLASPSMTVMFGDTDVISNPDATPDSWVADPNARGQNRLQFEIPESSTWDNPKSKPHRVWNRHLGHANVVYADQHAASIKVSRMGFQEDTKAENRLWDRD
;
A
#
# COMPACT_ATOMS: atom_id res chain seq x y z
N MET A 1 13.06 82.62 18.01
CA MET A 1 13.88 82.13 16.88
C MET A 1 14.79 81.02 17.40
N LEU A 2 14.52 79.77 17.03
CA LEU A 2 15.40 78.61 17.23
C LEU A 2 15.43 77.85 15.89
N PRO A 3 16.61 77.49 15.36
CA PRO A 3 16.68 76.83 14.06
C PRO A 3 16.41 75.33 14.20
N SER A 4 15.46 74.83 13.43
CA SER A 4 15.24 73.40 13.19
C SER A 4 16.42 72.83 12.39
N ARG A 5 17.19 71.91 12.97
CA ARG A 5 18.18 71.11 12.22
C ARG A 5 17.51 69.82 11.75
N CYS A 6 17.27 69.70 10.45
CA CYS A 6 17.04 68.40 9.82
C CYS A 6 18.35 67.60 9.85
N ALA A 7 18.37 66.47 10.56
CA ALA A 7 19.45 65.50 10.48
C ALA A 7 19.27 64.65 9.21
N SER A 8 20.11 64.90 8.21
CA SER A 8 20.21 64.08 7.00
C SER A 8 20.83 62.73 7.34
N TYR A 9 20.04 61.67 7.39
CA TYR A 9 20.57 60.30 7.36
C TYR A 9 21.19 60.06 5.98
N THR A 10 22.50 60.29 5.86
CA THR A 10 23.30 59.82 4.73
C THR A 10 23.47 58.32 4.86
N GLY A 11 22.42 57.57 4.50
CA GLY A 11 22.51 56.13 4.31
C GLY A 11 23.48 55.86 3.17
N ARG A 12 24.66 55.32 3.48
CA ARG A 12 25.56 54.79 2.45
C ARG A 12 24.81 53.65 1.76
N CYS A 13 24.39 53.84 0.52
CA CYS A 13 24.03 52.71 -0.33
C CYS A 13 25.30 51.89 -0.54
N ALA A 14 25.43 50.79 0.19
CA ALA A 14 26.41 49.76 -0.13
C ALA A 14 26.05 49.18 -1.50
N ALA A 15 26.79 49.56 -2.53
CA ALA A 15 26.68 48.92 -3.83
C ALA A 15 27.23 47.49 -3.68
N PHE A 16 26.39 46.48 -3.92
CA PHE A 16 26.80 45.08 -3.91
C PHE A 16 27.84 44.84 -5.01
N SER A 17 28.94 44.18 -4.67
CA SER A 17 29.92 43.76 -5.67
C SER A 17 29.40 42.53 -6.44
N LEU A 18 29.75 42.44 -7.72
CA LEU A 18 29.51 41.26 -8.55
C LEU A 18 30.09 39.98 -7.92
N VAL A 19 31.22 40.12 -7.22
CA VAL A 19 31.91 39.00 -6.54
C VAL A 19 31.10 38.49 -5.36
N GLU A 20 30.48 39.36 -4.55
CA GLU A 20 29.64 38.94 -3.42
C GLU A 20 28.42 38.15 -3.90
N VAL A 21 27.76 38.59 -4.97
CA VAL A 21 26.62 37.87 -5.55
C VAL A 21 27.06 36.53 -6.14
N LEU A 22 28.22 36.48 -6.79
CA LEU A 22 28.78 35.26 -7.38
C LEU A 22 29.14 34.22 -6.31
N ILE A 23 29.78 34.63 -5.21
CA ILE A 23 30.11 33.71 -4.11
C ILE A 23 28.82 33.21 -3.45
N ALA A 24 27.82 34.09 -3.25
CA ALA A 24 26.56 33.71 -2.65
C ALA A 24 25.82 32.64 -3.47
N MET A 25 25.72 32.80 -4.79
CA MET A 25 25.07 31.79 -5.64
C MET A 25 25.85 30.47 -5.67
N VAL A 26 27.18 30.51 -5.60
CA VAL A 26 28.01 29.30 -5.49
C VAL A 26 27.72 28.56 -4.19
N VAL A 27 27.69 29.27 -3.06
CA VAL A 27 27.40 28.66 -1.76
C VAL A 27 25.98 28.08 -1.71
N VAL A 28 24.98 28.83 -2.17
CA VAL A 28 23.59 28.33 -2.26
C VAL A 28 23.50 27.12 -3.18
N GLY A 29 24.21 27.14 -4.32
CA GLY A 29 24.27 26.01 -5.25
C GLY A 29 24.83 24.73 -4.60
N VAL A 30 25.90 24.85 -3.82
CA VAL A 30 26.48 23.71 -3.08
C VAL A 30 25.50 23.17 -2.03
N ILE A 31 24.83 24.06 -1.28
CA ILE A 31 23.84 23.64 -0.28
C ILE A 31 22.67 22.91 -0.94
N LEU A 32 22.10 23.48 -2.00
CA LEU A 32 20.96 22.88 -2.71
C LEU A 32 21.34 21.50 -3.30
N ALA A 33 22.56 21.34 -3.82
CA ALA A 33 23.04 20.06 -4.32
C ALA A 33 23.04 18.95 -3.25
N LEU A 34 23.28 19.30 -1.98
CA LEU A 34 23.25 18.35 -0.86
C LEU A 34 21.83 18.14 -0.29
N VAL A 35 20.97 19.17 -0.33
CA VAL A 35 19.60 19.11 0.23
C VAL A 35 18.64 18.33 -0.66
N LEU A 36 18.74 18.44 -1.98
CA LEU A 36 17.83 17.76 -2.91
C LEU A 36 17.77 16.23 -2.75
N PRO A 37 18.89 15.48 -2.70
CA PRO A 37 18.82 14.02 -2.52
C PRO A 37 18.23 13.62 -1.16
N ALA A 38 18.57 14.36 -0.09
CA ALA A 38 18.03 14.12 1.25
C ALA A 38 16.51 14.36 1.29
N LEU A 39 16.02 15.40 0.60
CA LEU A 39 14.60 15.70 0.52
C LEU A 39 13.81 14.61 -0.23
N THR A 40 14.37 14.02 -1.29
CA THR A 40 13.73 12.91 -2.01
C THR A 40 13.59 11.69 -1.08
N GLN A 41 14.65 11.32 -0.36
CA GLN A 41 14.60 10.20 0.58
C GLN A 41 13.58 10.43 1.70
N ALA A 42 13.52 11.65 2.26
CA ALA A 42 12.54 12.00 3.28
C ALA A 42 11.09 11.91 2.78
N LYS A 43 10.84 12.30 1.51
CA LYS A 43 9.53 12.15 0.88
C LYS A 43 9.14 10.68 0.72
N ASP A 44 10.06 9.82 0.28
CA ASP A 44 9.78 8.39 0.12
C ASP A 44 9.51 7.72 1.46
N GLN A 45 10.27 8.05 2.51
CA GLN A 45 9.98 7.59 3.88
C GLN A 45 8.62 8.06 4.39
N SER A 46 8.22 9.31 4.10
CA SER A 46 6.91 9.83 4.47
C SER A 46 5.77 9.09 3.74
N ARG A 47 5.95 8.77 2.46
CA ARG A 47 4.99 7.98 1.67
C ARG A 47 4.85 6.57 2.21
N ALA A 48 5.96 5.89 2.49
CA ALA A 48 5.97 4.56 3.10
C ALA A 48 5.26 4.56 4.46
N THR A 49 5.52 5.57 5.31
CA THR A 49 4.85 5.75 6.61
C THR A 49 3.34 5.90 6.44
N ARG A 50 2.89 6.72 5.47
CA ARG A 50 1.47 6.87 5.17
C ARG A 50 0.84 5.56 4.69
N CYS A 51 1.49 4.79 3.82
CA CYS A 51 0.92 3.52 3.34
C CYS A 51 0.82 2.48 4.48
N ILE A 52 1.77 2.41 5.43
CA ILE A 52 1.63 1.49 6.57
C ILE A 52 0.54 1.94 7.56
N ASP A 53 0.36 3.25 7.75
CA ASP A 53 -0.75 3.77 8.57
C ASP A 53 -2.11 3.45 7.92
N ASN A 54 -2.23 3.59 6.60
CA ASN A 54 -3.41 3.15 5.86
C ASN A 54 -3.67 1.64 6.06
N SER A 55 -2.63 0.79 6.00
CA SER A 55 -2.76 -0.64 6.28
C SER A 55 -3.28 -0.94 7.69
N ARG A 56 -2.86 -0.17 8.70
CA ARG A 56 -3.39 -0.30 10.08
C ARG A 56 -4.89 0.05 10.15
N LEU A 57 -5.31 1.11 9.46
CA LEU A 57 -6.71 1.50 9.39
C LEU A 57 -7.56 0.44 8.67
N ILE A 58 -7.02 -0.18 7.61
CA ILE A 58 -7.66 -1.32 6.93
C ILE A 58 -7.80 -2.51 7.88
N GLY A 59 -6.76 -2.84 8.66
CA GLY A 59 -6.82 -3.91 9.66
C GLY A 59 -7.85 -3.67 10.76
N ALA A 60 -7.95 -2.43 11.24
CA ALA A 60 -8.98 -2.03 12.20
C ALA A 60 -10.38 -2.17 11.60
N ALA A 61 -10.61 -1.67 10.39
CA ALA A 61 -11.88 -1.80 9.67
C ALA A 61 -12.28 -3.27 9.44
N PHE A 62 -11.31 -4.12 9.11
CA PHE A 62 -11.50 -5.56 8.96
C PHE A 62 -11.91 -6.24 10.27
N THR A 63 -11.27 -5.90 11.39
CA THR A 63 -11.60 -6.46 12.71
C THR A 63 -12.98 -6.02 13.15
N GLU A 64 -13.30 -4.74 12.98
CA GLU A 64 -14.62 -4.18 13.29
C GLU A 64 -15.73 -4.83 12.44
N TYR A 65 -15.46 -5.06 11.15
CA TYR A 65 -16.36 -5.85 10.30
C TYR A 65 -16.58 -7.25 10.90
N SER A 66 -15.51 -7.95 11.27
CA SER A 66 -15.60 -9.31 11.79
C SER A 66 -16.41 -9.38 13.08
N ASP A 67 -16.14 -8.46 14.02
CA ASP A 67 -16.87 -8.36 15.29
C ASP A 67 -18.38 -8.14 15.06
N ASN A 68 -18.74 -7.24 14.14
CA ASN A 68 -20.13 -6.97 13.79
C ASN A 68 -20.81 -8.12 13.01
N ASN A 69 -20.03 -9.00 12.39
CA ASN A 69 -20.50 -10.14 11.61
C ASN A 69 -20.23 -11.50 12.28
N LYS A 70 -20.15 -11.55 13.62
CA LYS A 70 -19.99 -12.78 14.42
C LYS A 70 -18.72 -13.57 14.07
N GLY A 71 -17.60 -12.87 13.91
CA GLY A 71 -16.30 -13.44 13.55
C GLY A 71 -16.17 -13.79 12.07
N GLN A 72 -17.17 -13.52 11.24
CA GLN A 72 -17.06 -13.81 9.81
C GLN A 72 -15.99 -12.93 9.16
N LEU A 73 -15.18 -13.54 8.31
CA LEU A 73 -14.24 -12.84 7.45
C LEU A 73 -15.01 -12.11 6.36
N VAL A 74 -14.53 -10.91 5.98
CA VAL A 74 -15.11 -10.17 4.85
C VAL A 74 -15.00 -11.04 3.58
N PRO A 75 -16.08 -11.24 2.81
CA PRO A 75 -16.01 -11.98 1.58
C PRO A 75 -15.27 -11.17 0.52
N TYR A 76 -14.57 -11.84 -0.39
CA TYR A 76 -13.92 -11.19 -1.54
C TYR A 76 -14.90 -10.28 -2.33
N ARG A 77 -16.13 -10.77 -2.54
CA ARG A 77 -17.24 -10.02 -3.12
C ARG A 77 -18.59 -10.49 -2.59
N SER A 78 -19.56 -9.59 -2.55
CA SER A 78 -20.98 -9.87 -2.28
C SER A 78 -21.83 -9.60 -3.52
N LYS A 79 -22.93 -10.35 -3.71
CA LYS A 79 -23.92 -10.14 -4.78
C LYS A 79 -24.85 -8.98 -4.44
N SER A 80 -24.30 -7.78 -4.43
CA SER A 80 -25.01 -6.52 -4.19
C SER A 80 -24.47 -5.42 -5.10
N PRO A 81 -25.30 -4.48 -5.59
CA PRO A 81 -24.80 -3.32 -6.30
C PRO A 81 -23.82 -2.53 -5.43
N ALA A 82 -22.66 -2.17 -5.99
CA ALA A 82 -21.70 -1.31 -5.30
C ALA A 82 -22.32 0.07 -5.01
N PRO A 83 -21.98 0.73 -3.89
CA PRO A 83 -22.38 2.11 -3.61
C PRO A 83 -21.93 3.08 -4.71
N GLU A 84 -22.61 4.23 -4.80
CA GLU A 84 -22.28 5.29 -5.77
C GLU A 84 -20.87 5.85 -5.57
N ASP A 85 -20.41 5.95 -4.32
CA ASP A 85 -19.05 6.36 -3.94
C ASP A 85 -18.15 5.14 -3.61
N SER A 86 -18.19 4.13 -4.47
CA SER A 86 -17.38 2.92 -4.29
C SER A 86 -15.90 3.18 -4.60
N VAL A 87 -15.04 2.64 -3.74
CA VAL A 87 -13.59 2.53 -3.92
C VAL A 87 -13.28 1.68 -5.15
N VAL A 88 -14.08 0.63 -5.39
CA VAL A 88 -13.92 -0.28 -6.52
C VAL A 88 -15.05 -0.10 -7.53
N GLU A 89 -14.78 0.66 -8.60
CA GLU A 89 -15.71 0.79 -9.73
C GLU A 89 -15.99 -0.57 -10.41
N SER A 90 -17.14 -1.18 -10.15
CA SER A 90 -17.51 -2.44 -10.81
C SER A 90 -18.12 -2.20 -12.19
N LYS A 91 -17.39 -2.53 -13.27
CA LYS A 91 -17.91 -2.54 -14.65
C LYS A 91 -19.05 -3.56 -14.86
N LYS A 92 -19.19 -4.55 -13.98
CA LYS A 92 -20.30 -5.51 -13.97
C LYS A 92 -21.27 -5.13 -12.85
N GLN A 93 -22.44 -4.61 -13.23
CA GLN A 93 -23.51 -4.25 -12.30
C GLN A 93 -23.87 -5.45 -11.40
N GLY A 94 -23.85 -5.27 -10.07
CA GLY A 94 -24.38 -6.25 -9.10
C GLY A 94 -23.38 -6.95 -8.17
N TYR A 95 -22.11 -6.51 -8.12
CA TYR A 95 -21.16 -6.96 -7.09
C TYR A 95 -20.55 -5.80 -6.31
N THR A 96 -20.35 -6.01 -5.01
CA THR A 96 -19.61 -5.12 -4.08
C THR A 96 -18.36 -5.87 -3.61
N TYR A 97 -17.18 -5.25 -3.71
CA TYR A 97 -15.92 -5.89 -3.33
C TYR A 97 -15.54 -5.58 -1.89
N TRP A 98 -14.61 -6.37 -1.33
CA TRP A 98 -14.17 -6.23 0.06
C TRP A 98 -13.78 -4.79 0.47
N PRO A 99 -13.14 -3.92 -0.34
CA PRO A 99 -12.82 -2.56 0.10
C PRO A 99 -14.08 -1.74 0.34
N ASP A 100 -15.10 -1.93 -0.49
CA ASP A 100 -16.40 -1.26 -0.34
C ASP A 100 -17.23 -1.86 0.79
N LEU A 101 -17.04 -3.14 1.12
CA LEU A 101 -17.65 -3.75 2.31
C LEU A 101 -16.99 -3.25 3.61
N LEU A 102 -15.70 -2.92 3.55
CA LEU A 102 -14.96 -2.34 4.67
C LEU A 102 -15.05 -0.81 4.74
N SER A 103 -15.53 -0.13 3.69
CA SER A 103 -15.55 1.33 3.62
C SER A 103 -16.44 1.96 4.71
N GLU A 104 -17.49 1.26 5.14
CA GLU A 104 -18.36 1.66 6.25
C GLU A 104 -17.59 1.75 7.59
N TYR A 105 -16.59 0.89 7.78
CA TYR A 105 -15.76 0.82 9.00
C TYR A 105 -14.46 1.63 8.88
N ALA A 106 -14.01 1.89 7.66
CA ALA A 106 -12.78 2.62 7.35
C ALA A 106 -12.80 4.10 7.78
N GLY A 107 -13.97 4.72 7.87
CA GLY A 107 -14.16 6.13 8.23
C GLY A 107 -13.67 7.17 7.21
N SER A 108 -12.83 6.81 6.24
CA SER A 108 -12.35 7.71 5.17
C SER A 108 -11.95 6.95 3.90
N HIS A 109 -12.27 7.53 2.73
CA HIS A 109 -11.83 6.99 1.44
C HIS A 109 -10.31 7.16 1.18
N GLU A 110 -9.63 8.04 1.92
CA GLU A 110 -8.19 8.30 1.77
C GLU A 110 -7.31 7.10 2.14
N ILE A 111 -7.83 6.15 2.93
CA ILE A 111 -7.09 4.94 3.31
C ILE A 111 -6.86 4.03 2.10
N TRP A 112 -7.76 4.11 1.11
CA TRP A 112 -7.70 3.38 -0.15
C TRP A 112 -6.92 4.14 -1.22
N HIS A 113 -5.88 4.87 -0.82
CA HIS A 113 -4.96 5.52 -1.74
C HIS A 113 -3.54 5.37 -1.20
N CYS A 114 -2.71 4.62 -1.91
CA CYS A 114 -1.28 4.55 -1.60
C CYS A 114 -0.49 5.41 -2.62
N PRO A 115 0.24 6.45 -2.18
CA PRO A 115 1.01 7.34 -3.06
C PRO A 115 2.10 6.65 -3.89
N GLU A 116 2.53 5.44 -3.51
CA GLU A 116 3.53 4.67 -4.28
C GLU A 116 2.89 3.74 -5.32
N CYS A 117 1.56 3.59 -5.31
CA CYS A 117 0.83 2.80 -6.30
C CYS A 117 0.65 3.61 -7.59
N GLN A 118 1.65 3.59 -8.48
CA GLN A 118 1.69 4.44 -9.69
C GLN A 118 0.71 4.02 -10.81
N HIS A 119 0.08 2.85 -10.73
CA HIS A 119 -0.74 2.27 -11.81
C HIS A 119 -2.26 2.46 -11.62
N GLY A 120 -2.67 3.63 -11.12
CA GLY A 120 -4.04 4.00 -10.77
C GLY A 120 -4.95 4.29 -11.96
N GLY A 121 -5.46 3.25 -12.61
CA GLY A 121 -6.54 3.40 -13.58
C GLY A 121 -7.60 2.33 -13.39
N ASP A 122 -8.15 2.24 -12.18
CA ASP A 122 -9.56 1.87 -11.89
C ASP A 122 -9.72 1.55 -10.38
N HIS A 123 -8.73 0.94 -9.68
CA HIS A 123 -8.79 0.61 -8.23
C HIS A 123 -7.44 0.83 -7.50
N GLY A 124 -6.79 1.98 -7.74
CA GLY A 124 -5.36 2.25 -7.57
C GLY A 124 -4.76 2.32 -6.16
N PHE A 125 -5.14 1.45 -5.22
CA PHE A 125 -4.54 1.39 -3.88
C PHE A 125 -3.56 0.24 -3.67
N GLY A 126 -3.72 -0.82 -4.46
CA GLY A 126 -2.74 -1.89 -4.61
C GLY A 126 -2.45 -2.65 -3.31
N ILE A 127 -3.44 -2.78 -2.43
CA ILE A 127 -3.43 -3.78 -1.37
C ILE A 127 -4.43 -4.87 -1.80
N GLY A 128 -4.02 -6.13 -1.71
CA GLY A 128 -4.86 -7.28 -2.03
C GLY A 128 -5.24 -8.03 -0.77
N TYR A 129 -6.38 -8.70 -0.82
CA TYR A 129 -6.89 -9.60 0.19
C TYR A 129 -6.40 -11.03 -0.05
N ASN A 130 -6.20 -11.79 1.02
CA ASN A 130 -5.78 -13.18 0.92
C ASN A 130 -6.90 -14.04 0.30
N GLN A 131 -6.55 -14.82 -0.73
CA GLN A 131 -7.47 -15.75 -1.39
C GLN A 131 -7.98 -16.91 -0.53
N LEU A 132 -7.51 -17.05 0.72
CA LEU A 132 -8.00 -18.06 1.68
C LEU A 132 -9.52 -18.05 1.88
N THR A 133 -10.20 -16.93 1.60
CA THR A 133 -11.66 -16.79 1.74
C THR A 133 -12.46 -16.97 0.43
N ASP A 134 -11.79 -17.17 -0.71
CA ASP A 134 -12.44 -17.21 -2.04
C ASP A 134 -12.96 -18.62 -2.38
N ASN A 135 -14.26 -18.76 -2.66
CA ASN A 135 -14.86 -20.05 -3.02
C ASN A 135 -14.61 -20.53 -4.46
N GLU A 136 -14.16 -19.66 -5.35
CA GLU A 136 -13.87 -20.06 -6.74
C GLU A 136 -12.46 -20.63 -6.87
N SER A 137 -11.51 -20.06 -6.13
CA SER A 137 -10.09 -20.42 -6.19
C SER A 137 -9.69 -21.43 -5.11
N MET A 138 -10.38 -21.42 -3.95
CA MET A 138 -10.12 -22.28 -2.79
C MET A 138 -11.09 -23.46 -2.73
N LYS A 139 -10.55 -24.66 -2.48
CA LYS A 139 -11.35 -25.87 -2.30
C LYS A 139 -12.20 -25.82 -1.02
N ASP A 140 -11.60 -25.40 0.08
CA ASP A 140 -12.20 -25.34 1.41
C ASP A 140 -11.92 -23.95 2.03
N PRO A 141 -12.66 -22.89 1.62
CA PRO A 141 -12.36 -21.52 2.03
C PRO A 141 -12.64 -21.28 3.51
N VAL A 142 -11.71 -20.60 4.20
CA VAL A 142 -11.89 -20.15 5.58
C VAL A 142 -12.91 -19.00 5.60
N ARG A 143 -13.89 -19.07 6.50
CA ARG A 143 -14.99 -18.08 6.57
C ARG A 143 -15.09 -17.35 7.88
N ASN A 144 -14.49 -17.87 8.95
CA ASN A 144 -14.47 -17.24 10.25
C ASN A 144 -13.03 -17.01 10.71
N LEU A 145 -12.82 -15.96 11.51
CA LEU A 145 -11.52 -15.67 12.13
C LEU A 145 -11.11 -16.81 13.08
N ASP A 146 -12.07 -17.45 13.75
CA ASP A 146 -11.84 -18.57 14.66
C ASP A 146 -11.37 -19.85 13.95
N ASP A 147 -11.59 -19.94 12.64
CA ASP A 147 -11.17 -21.07 11.81
C ASP A 147 -9.68 -20.97 11.40
N LEU A 148 -9.05 -19.81 11.60
CA LEU A 148 -7.61 -19.63 11.34
C LEU A 148 -6.81 -20.27 12.47
N ALA A 149 -5.90 -21.19 12.16
CA ALA A 149 -5.12 -21.82 13.22
C ALA A 149 -4.13 -20.85 13.90
N SER A 150 -3.77 -19.73 13.26
CA SER A 150 -2.86 -18.73 13.85
C SER A 150 -3.09 -17.29 13.36
N PRO A 151 -4.11 -16.59 13.87
CA PRO A 151 -4.50 -15.25 13.40
C PRO A 151 -3.37 -14.21 13.41
N SER A 152 -2.50 -14.22 14.42
CA SER A 152 -1.38 -13.28 14.54
C SER A 152 -0.22 -13.53 13.57
N MET A 153 -0.24 -14.65 12.86
CA MET A 153 0.77 -15.02 11.86
C MET A 153 0.18 -15.18 10.46
N THR A 154 -1.13 -15.03 10.29
CA THR A 154 -1.80 -15.08 9.00
C THR A 154 -1.97 -13.68 8.42
N VAL A 155 -1.33 -13.40 7.30
CA VAL A 155 -1.48 -12.19 6.50
C VAL A 155 -2.82 -12.25 5.77
N MET A 156 -3.70 -11.31 6.10
CA MET A 156 -4.99 -11.12 5.44
C MET A 156 -4.91 -10.11 4.30
N PHE A 157 -4.11 -9.05 4.45
CA PHE A 157 -3.93 -8.04 3.41
C PHE A 157 -2.45 -7.81 3.14
N GLY A 158 -2.09 -7.52 1.90
CA GLY A 158 -0.70 -7.22 1.53
C GLY A 158 -0.61 -6.30 0.33
N ASP A 159 0.49 -5.56 0.16
CA ASP A 159 0.73 -4.85 -1.09
C ASP A 159 0.76 -5.83 -2.24
N THR A 160 -0.19 -5.72 -3.17
CA THR A 160 -0.38 -6.71 -4.23
C THR A 160 -0.24 -6.07 -5.59
N ASP A 161 0.40 -6.80 -6.51
CA ASP A 161 0.35 -6.51 -7.93
C ASP A 161 0.36 -7.80 -8.76
N VAL A 162 0.15 -7.66 -10.07
CA VAL A 162 0.38 -8.74 -11.02
C VAL A 162 1.88 -8.80 -11.30
N ILE A 163 2.49 -9.97 -11.16
CA ILE A 163 3.93 -10.13 -11.34
C ILE A 163 4.25 -10.56 -12.78
N SER A 164 5.17 -9.87 -13.43
CA SER A 164 5.60 -10.18 -14.80
C SER A 164 6.63 -11.31 -14.88
N ASN A 165 7.34 -11.59 -13.78
CA ASN A 165 8.40 -12.58 -13.65
C ASN A 165 8.17 -13.52 -12.44
N PRO A 166 7.08 -14.29 -12.40
CA PRO A 166 6.70 -15.08 -11.22
C PRO A 166 7.74 -16.13 -10.81
N ASP A 167 8.54 -16.63 -11.76
CA ASP A 167 9.60 -17.63 -11.50
C ASP A 167 10.85 -17.05 -10.81
N ALA A 168 10.96 -15.73 -10.70
CA ALA A 168 12.06 -15.08 -9.99
C ALA A 168 11.92 -15.19 -8.47
N THR A 169 12.99 -14.85 -7.74
CA THR A 169 12.91 -14.76 -6.28
C THR A 169 11.91 -13.67 -5.86
N PRO A 170 11.16 -13.84 -4.75
CA PRO A 170 10.09 -12.92 -4.36
C PRO A 170 10.53 -11.47 -4.21
N ASP A 171 11.74 -11.27 -3.68
CA ASP A 171 12.29 -9.93 -3.50
C ASP A 171 12.72 -9.25 -4.80
N SER A 172 12.75 -10.01 -5.90
CA SER A 172 13.07 -9.55 -7.26
C SER A 172 11.86 -9.54 -8.19
N TRP A 173 10.65 -9.76 -7.67
CA TRP A 173 9.43 -9.67 -8.47
C TRP A 173 9.18 -8.25 -8.97
N VAL A 174 8.73 -8.17 -10.22
CA VAL A 174 8.49 -6.95 -10.97
C VAL A 174 7.01 -6.88 -11.31
N ALA A 175 6.35 -5.84 -10.80
CA ALA A 175 4.97 -5.53 -11.15
C ALA A 175 4.80 -5.30 -12.66
N ASP A 176 3.77 -5.91 -13.25
CA ASP A 176 3.38 -5.70 -14.64
C ASP A 176 2.83 -4.26 -14.80
N PRO A 177 3.50 -3.39 -15.59
CA PRO A 177 3.07 -2.00 -15.77
C PRO A 177 1.73 -1.88 -16.50
N ASN A 178 1.30 -2.93 -17.20
CA ASN A 178 0.04 -2.98 -17.94
C ASN A 178 -1.09 -3.63 -17.13
N ALA A 179 -0.83 -4.07 -15.90
CA ALA A 179 -1.87 -4.60 -15.04
C ALA A 179 -2.88 -3.50 -14.67
N ARG A 180 -4.16 -3.79 -14.93
CA ARG A 180 -5.30 -2.90 -14.70
C ARG A 180 -6.47 -3.68 -14.08
N GLY A 181 -7.38 -2.96 -13.44
CA GLY A 181 -8.67 -3.46 -12.97
C GLY A 181 -8.62 -4.23 -11.63
N GLN A 182 -9.71 -4.97 -11.35
CA GLN A 182 -9.99 -5.72 -10.10
C GLN A 182 -8.96 -6.81 -9.75
N ASN A 183 -8.05 -7.05 -10.69
CA ASN A 183 -6.88 -7.91 -10.64
C ASN A 183 -5.85 -7.58 -9.54
N ARG A 184 -6.12 -6.64 -8.63
CA ARG A 184 -5.22 -6.32 -7.49
C ARG A 184 -5.93 -6.43 -6.14
N LEU A 185 -7.20 -6.80 -6.14
CA LEU A 185 -8.00 -6.91 -4.94
C LEU A 185 -7.68 -8.17 -4.14
N GLN A 186 -6.89 -9.09 -4.69
CA GLN A 186 -6.49 -10.31 -4.02
C GLN A 186 -5.09 -10.75 -4.42
N PHE A 187 -4.39 -11.43 -3.53
CA PHE A 187 -3.17 -12.17 -3.83
C PHE A 187 -3.42 -13.67 -3.69
N GLU A 188 -2.78 -14.44 -4.55
CA GLU A 188 -2.84 -15.88 -4.55
C GLU A 188 -2.01 -16.47 -3.43
N ILE A 189 -2.40 -17.68 -3.01
CA ILE A 189 -1.60 -18.51 -2.11
C ILE A 189 -1.21 -19.81 -2.83
N PRO A 190 -0.11 -20.48 -2.47
CA PRO A 190 0.34 -21.73 -3.10
C PRO A 190 -0.72 -22.82 -3.25
N GLU A 191 -1.69 -22.87 -2.34
CA GLU A 191 -2.76 -23.86 -2.35
C GLU A 191 -3.90 -23.53 -3.31
N SER A 192 -3.95 -22.30 -3.83
CA SER A 192 -5.00 -21.90 -4.75
C SER A 192 -4.83 -22.58 -6.10
N SER A 193 -5.95 -22.95 -6.73
CA SER A 193 -5.94 -23.56 -8.06
C SER A 193 -5.41 -22.64 -9.17
N THR A 194 -5.18 -21.36 -8.86
CA THR A 194 -4.64 -20.37 -9.79
C THR A 194 -3.14 -20.13 -9.62
N TRP A 195 -2.49 -20.64 -8.57
CA TRP A 195 -1.09 -20.36 -8.26
C TRP A 195 -0.10 -20.77 -9.37
N ASP A 196 -0.24 -22.01 -9.88
CA ASP A 196 0.60 -22.60 -10.95
C ASP A 196 -0.14 -22.70 -12.29
N ASN A 197 -1.27 -22.00 -12.44
CA ASN A 197 -2.07 -22.09 -13.66
C ASN A 197 -1.49 -21.15 -14.74
N PRO A 198 -0.98 -21.66 -15.88
CA PRO A 198 -0.41 -20.81 -16.92
C PRO A 198 -1.43 -19.89 -17.61
N LYS A 199 -2.73 -20.07 -17.33
CA LYS A 199 -3.82 -19.22 -17.83
C LYS A 199 -4.26 -18.15 -16.83
N SER A 200 -3.85 -18.22 -15.56
CA SER A 200 -4.09 -17.16 -14.58
C SER A 200 -3.00 -16.09 -14.66
N LYS A 201 -3.27 -14.93 -14.09
CA LYS A 201 -2.26 -13.91 -13.87
C LYS A 201 -1.70 -14.10 -12.45
N PRO A 202 -0.38 -14.09 -12.24
CA PRO A 202 0.19 -14.33 -10.92
C PRO A 202 0.01 -13.09 -10.04
N HIS A 203 -1.06 -13.08 -9.24
CA HIS A 203 -1.30 -12.03 -8.25
C HIS A 203 -0.50 -12.36 -7.00
N ARG A 204 0.52 -11.56 -6.69
CA ARG A 204 1.41 -11.83 -5.56
C ARG A 204 1.54 -10.59 -4.69
N VAL A 205 1.89 -10.83 -3.42
CA VAL A 205 2.40 -9.76 -2.57
C VAL A 205 3.72 -9.26 -3.16
N TRP A 206 3.91 -7.95 -3.20
CA TRP A 206 5.00 -7.28 -3.92
C TRP A 206 5.67 -6.21 -3.06
N ASN A 207 7.00 -6.21 -3.05
CA ASN A 207 7.82 -5.22 -2.36
C ASN A 207 7.70 -3.82 -3.00
N ARG A 208 6.73 -3.02 -2.56
CA ARG A 208 6.47 -1.66 -3.08
C ARG A 208 7.25 -0.58 -2.32
N HIS A 209 7.17 -0.56 -0.99
CA HIS A 209 7.65 0.54 -0.15
C HIS A 209 9.10 0.35 0.25
N LEU A 210 10.02 1.07 -0.39
CA LEU A 210 11.46 0.97 -0.12
C LEU A 210 11.96 -0.49 -0.14
N GLY A 211 11.41 -1.28 -1.06
CA GLY A 211 11.71 -2.70 -1.21
C GLY A 211 11.08 -3.62 -0.16
N HIS A 212 10.08 -3.18 0.58
CA HIS A 212 9.27 -4.00 1.49
C HIS A 212 7.80 -3.97 1.06
N ALA A 213 7.04 -4.97 1.49
CA ALA A 213 5.60 -5.01 1.36
C ALA A 213 4.98 -4.75 2.73
N ASN A 214 3.99 -3.86 2.76
CA ASN A 214 3.11 -3.68 3.90
C ASN A 214 2.10 -4.82 3.89
N VAL A 215 1.93 -5.45 5.04
CA VAL A 215 0.98 -6.52 5.29
C VAL A 215 0.17 -6.22 6.53
N VAL A 216 -1.02 -6.79 6.57
CA VAL A 216 -1.94 -6.77 7.71
C VAL A 216 -2.27 -8.20 8.07
N TYR A 217 -2.03 -8.56 9.31
CA TYR A 217 -2.34 -9.86 9.88
C TYR A 217 -3.80 -9.94 10.32
N ALA A 218 -4.31 -11.15 10.54
CA ALA A 218 -5.70 -11.37 10.92
C ALA A 218 -6.04 -10.80 12.31
N ASP A 219 -5.03 -10.59 13.16
CA ASP A 219 -5.16 -9.91 14.46
C ASP A 219 -5.11 -8.37 14.36
N GLN A 220 -5.18 -7.82 13.14
CA GLN A 220 -5.09 -6.40 12.77
C GLN A 220 -3.67 -5.79 12.81
N HIS A 221 -2.65 -6.53 13.25
CA HIS A 221 -1.29 -6.01 13.25
C HIS A 221 -0.85 -5.68 11.81
N ALA A 222 -0.15 -4.57 11.62
CA ALA A 222 0.43 -4.23 10.33
C ALA A 222 1.95 -4.15 10.43
N ALA A 223 2.63 -4.77 9.47
CA ALA A 223 4.09 -4.79 9.39
C ALA A 223 4.56 -4.49 7.97
N SER A 224 5.77 -3.93 7.86
CA SER A 224 6.47 -3.80 6.58
C SER A 224 7.60 -4.82 6.54
N ILE A 225 7.48 -5.84 5.70
CA ILE A 225 8.42 -6.97 5.64
C ILE A 225 8.75 -7.32 4.19
N LYS A 226 9.89 -7.99 3.99
CA LYS A 226 10.25 -8.56 2.70
C LYS A 226 9.30 -9.70 2.33
N VAL A 227 8.84 -9.73 1.09
CA VAL A 227 7.97 -10.82 0.60
C VAL A 227 8.62 -12.19 0.80
N SER A 228 9.94 -12.31 0.64
CA SER A 228 10.66 -13.57 0.90
C SER A 228 10.45 -14.16 2.30
N ARG A 229 10.14 -13.34 3.31
CA ARG A 229 9.85 -13.79 4.68
C ARG A 229 8.44 -14.31 4.87
N MET A 230 7.54 -13.98 3.95
CA MET A 230 6.15 -14.38 4.05
C MET A 230 5.93 -15.82 3.65
N GLY A 231 6.91 -16.40 2.96
CA GLY A 231 7.01 -17.79 2.52
C GLY A 231 6.21 -18.12 1.26
N PHE A 232 5.45 -17.20 0.66
CA PHE A 232 4.49 -17.50 -0.43
C PHE A 232 5.06 -18.33 -1.59
N GLN A 233 6.37 -18.32 -1.78
CA GLN A 233 7.12 -19.08 -2.78
C GLN A 233 7.49 -20.53 -2.37
N GLU A 234 7.23 -20.91 -1.13
CA GLU A 234 7.71 -22.14 -0.52
C GLU A 234 6.64 -23.24 -0.63
N ASP A 235 7.08 -24.51 -0.51
CA ASP A 235 6.15 -25.65 -0.45
C ASP A 235 5.14 -25.40 0.68
N THR A 236 3.90 -25.87 0.47
CA THR A 236 2.81 -25.96 1.45
C THR A 236 3.21 -26.54 2.80
N LYS A 237 4.41 -27.11 2.98
CA LYS A 237 4.92 -27.65 4.26
C LYS A 237 5.97 -26.78 4.94
N ALA A 238 6.30 -25.61 4.41
CA ALA A 238 7.32 -24.75 4.97
C ALA A 238 6.91 -24.14 6.33
N GLU A 239 7.89 -23.83 7.19
CA GLU A 239 7.64 -23.27 8.52
C GLU A 239 7.27 -21.77 8.49
N ASN A 240 7.58 -21.07 7.40
CA ASN A 240 7.35 -19.63 7.23
C ASN A 240 6.05 -19.29 6.49
N ARG A 241 5.01 -20.15 6.58
CA ARG A 241 3.72 -19.92 5.92
C ARG A 241 2.92 -18.83 6.64
N LEU A 242 3.02 -17.59 6.18
CA LEU A 242 2.25 -16.49 6.74
C LEU A 242 0.86 -16.34 6.08
N TRP A 243 0.32 -17.34 5.39
CA TRP A 243 -0.93 -17.18 4.63
C TRP A 243 -2.02 -18.20 4.95
N ASP A 244 -1.66 -19.34 5.54
CA ASP A 244 -2.58 -20.25 6.22
C ASP A 244 -1.73 -21.27 6.99
N ARG A 245 -1.63 -21.12 8.31
CA ARG A 245 -0.91 -22.07 9.16
C ARG A 245 -1.94 -23.07 9.65
N ASP A 246 -1.81 -24.34 9.25
CA ASP A 246 -2.66 -25.46 9.69
C ASP A 246 -2.79 -25.56 11.22
#